data_AF-M6RHE2-F1
#
_entry.id   AF-M6RHE2-F1
#
_cell.length_a   1.000
_cell.length_b   1.000
_cell.length_c   1.000
_cell.angle_alpha   90.00
_cell.angle_beta   90.00
_cell.angle_gamma   90.00
#
_symmetry.space_group_name_H-M   'P 1'
#
loop_
_entity.id
_entity.type
_entity.pdbx_description
1 polymer ?
#
loop_
_entity_poly.entity_id
_entity_poly.type
_entity_poly.pdbx_seq_one_letter_code
_entity_poly.pdbx_strand_id
1 'polypeptide(L)'
;MYAQGILPESRWKFFKEFPWERRIIYHEAGIPPLHTRISYLASLPPEVQEKITVYHIARKDMPTGTKLKLAKFGIENTLYPEITPPKHIEAYNLLGVLTQIDIFHGFPIEKAKEFLLIVNEERYKRGDQIIRKGTPGDKFYIIASGNVKFEGLNQDETGQGPIKRYGTYEYFGEASLVLDLPRAADVYAETDVLALTIEKNKFLQFIRNSDLKSNLTRLNEIRDSNSWKALAESRHFRGLTSHQITQLELIMTLHKVNEGSILVREKEFYGDAYIIRSGKVNVYQNGNLLAELTDGDFVGEIYNISKNFVSNYTFRAETDTELYSIRQNDLVDYVKKNPGVYMRMNTVYA
;
A
#
# COMPACT_ATOMS: atom_id res chain seq x y z
N MET A 1 -16.64 39.29 21.14
CA MET A 1 -17.04 38.21 20.20
C MET A 1 -17.72 37.04 20.91
N TYR A 2 -17.08 36.26 21.80
CA TYR A 2 -17.77 35.20 22.57
C TYR A 2 -18.88 35.77 23.47
N ALA A 3 -18.55 36.76 24.31
CA ALA A 3 -19.54 37.46 25.16
C ALA A 3 -20.64 38.21 24.38
N GLN A 4 -20.50 38.36 23.05
CA GLN A 4 -21.48 39.00 22.17
C GLN A 4 -22.27 37.95 21.37
N GLY A 5 -22.09 36.65 21.62
CA GLY A 5 -22.79 35.55 20.92
C GLY A 5 -22.31 35.28 19.50
N ILE A 6 -21.23 35.91 19.05
CA ILE A 6 -20.76 35.85 17.65
C ILE A 6 -19.90 34.61 17.39
N LEU A 7 -19.22 34.08 18.42
CA LEU A 7 -18.35 32.90 18.33
C LEU A 7 -18.75 31.85 19.37
N PRO A 8 -18.79 30.55 19.03
CA PRO A 8 -18.93 29.47 20.02
C PRO A 8 -17.76 29.43 21.01
N GLU A 9 -18.00 28.95 22.23
CA GLU A 9 -16.96 28.88 23.29
C GLU A 9 -15.76 28.03 22.86
N SER A 10 -15.99 26.90 22.19
CA SER A 10 -14.95 26.01 21.68
C SER A 10 -14.02 26.72 20.69
N ARG A 11 -14.60 27.55 19.81
CA ARG A 11 -13.84 28.33 18.83
C ARG A 11 -13.07 29.47 19.51
N TRP A 12 -13.62 30.08 20.55
CA TRP A 12 -12.91 31.07 21.36
C TRP A 12 -11.72 30.46 22.12
N LYS A 13 -11.90 29.30 22.78
CA LYS A 13 -10.80 28.57 23.45
C LYS A 13 -9.69 28.21 22.47
N PHE A 14 -10.05 27.66 21.31
CA PHE A 14 -9.10 27.35 20.23
C PHE A 14 -8.22 28.55 19.84
N PHE A 15 -8.80 29.74 19.66
CA PHE A 15 -8.03 30.94 19.32
C PHE A 15 -7.20 31.49 20.49
N LYS A 16 -7.70 31.35 21.73
CA LYS A 16 -6.98 31.77 22.93
C LYS A 16 -5.76 30.87 23.22
N GLU A 17 -5.90 29.58 22.94
CA GLU A 17 -4.88 28.55 23.17
C GLU A 17 -3.97 28.33 21.96
N PHE A 18 -4.18 29.08 20.87
CA PHE A 18 -3.34 28.97 19.70
C PHE A 18 -1.88 29.35 20.05
N PRO A 19 -0.89 28.53 19.69
CA PRO A 19 0.48 28.70 20.15
C PRO A 19 1.22 29.76 19.33
N TRP A 20 0.89 31.04 19.53
CA TRP A 20 1.48 32.18 18.82
C TRP A 20 2.99 32.36 19.07
N GLU A 21 3.53 31.71 20.11
CA GLU A 21 4.95 31.73 20.46
C GLU A 21 5.84 30.90 19.52
N ARG A 22 5.25 30.02 18.69
CA ARG A 22 5.98 29.12 17.79
C ARG A 22 6.82 29.89 16.77
N ARG A 23 8.01 29.38 16.46
CA ARG A 23 8.96 30.01 15.51
C ARG A 23 8.47 30.04 14.07
N ILE A 24 7.60 29.10 13.70
CA ILE A 24 6.99 28.96 12.37
C ILE A 24 5.51 28.68 12.57
N ILE A 25 4.66 29.48 11.93
CA ILE A 25 3.21 29.36 11.99
C ILE A 25 2.70 29.30 10.55
N TYR A 26 2.08 28.19 10.16
CA TYR A 26 1.26 28.14 8.95
C TYR A 26 -0.18 28.38 9.34
N HIS A 27 -0.81 29.40 8.74
CA HIS A 27 -2.19 29.75 9.07
C HIS A 27 -3.00 30.01 7.81
N GLU A 28 -4.14 29.34 7.68
CA GLU A 28 -5.08 29.58 6.60
C GLU A 28 -5.80 30.92 6.80
N ALA A 29 -5.92 31.73 5.75
CA ALA A 29 -6.71 32.96 5.79
C ALA A 29 -7.58 33.09 4.53
N GLY A 30 -8.76 33.66 4.69
CA GLY A 30 -9.74 33.74 3.61
C GLY A 30 -11.07 34.31 4.07
N ILE A 31 -12.15 33.90 3.39
CA ILE A 31 -13.51 34.38 3.68
C ILE A 31 -14.08 33.63 4.89
N PRO A 32 -14.53 34.32 5.96
CA PRO A 32 -15.25 33.70 7.07
C PRO A 32 -16.59 33.10 6.61
N PRO A 33 -17.17 32.15 7.36
CA PRO A 33 -16.76 31.70 8.69
C PRO A 33 -15.68 30.60 8.69
N LEU A 34 -15.37 30.04 7.52
CA LEU A 34 -14.46 28.90 7.38
C LEU A 34 -13.00 29.29 7.69
N HIS A 35 -12.60 30.51 7.30
CA HIS A 35 -11.21 30.97 7.46
C HIS A 35 -11.09 32.19 8.36
N THR A 36 -9.90 32.37 8.94
CA THR A 36 -9.55 33.59 9.68
C THR A 36 -9.47 34.77 8.71
N ARG A 37 -10.04 35.92 9.08
CA ARG A 37 -9.94 37.15 8.29
C ARG A 37 -8.48 37.59 8.20
N ILE A 38 -8.00 37.91 7.01
CA ILE A 38 -6.64 38.39 6.80
C ILE A 38 -6.35 39.70 7.56
N SER A 39 -7.37 40.56 7.71
CA SER A 39 -7.26 41.80 8.48
C SER A 39 -6.96 41.57 9.96
N TYR A 40 -7.41 40.43 10.53
CA TYR A 40 -7.07 40.07 11.89
C TYR A 40 -5.59 39.69 12.00
N LEU A 41 -5.10 38.81 11.10
CA LEU A 41 -3.67 38.45 11.08
C LEU A 41 -2.77 39.68 10.85
N ALA A 42 -3.23 40.63 10.04
CA ALA A 42 -2.54 41.90 9.79
C ALA A 42 -2.50 42.85 11.01
N SER A 43 -3.40 42.65 11.99
CA SER A 43 -3.44 43.42 13.24
C SER A 43 -2.54 42.85 14.34
N LEU A 44 -1.99 41.65 14.16
CA LEU A 44 -1.12 41.03 15.15
C LEU A 44 0.21 41.81 15.30
N PRO A 45 0.91 41.71 16.44
CA PRO A 45 2.22 42.35 16.60
C PRO A 45 3.20 41.96 15.49
N PRO A 46 4.09 42.87 15.04
CA PRO A 46 5.05 42.59 13.97
C PRO A 46 5.90 41.34 14.21
N GLU A 47 6.33 41.07 15.45
CA GLU A 47 7.10 39.85 15.77
C GLU A 47 6.31 38.55 15.59
N VAL A 48 4.99 38.60 15.67
CA VAL A 48 4.11 37.45 15.42
C VAL A 48 3.89 37.31 13.91
N GLN A 49 3.66 38.43 13.21
CA GLN A 49 3.46 38.43 11.76
C GLN A 49 4.64 37.82 10.99
N GLU A 50 5.89 38.11 11.41
CA GLU A 50 7.11 37.56 10.78
C GLU A 50 7.19 36.04 10.78
N LYS A 51 6.52 35.40 11.75
CA LYS A 51 6.49 33.94 11.94
C LYS A 51 5.35 33.29 11.15
N ILE A 52 4.39 34.08 10.67
CA ILE A 52 3.19 33.58 10.00
C ILE A 52 3.40 33.50 8.48
N THR A 53 3.22 32.30 7.95
CA THR A 53 3.04 32.03 6.53
C THR A 53 1.57 31.71 6.27
N VAL A 54 0.93 32.53 5.44
CA VAL A 54 -0.48 32.44 5.10
C VAL A 54 -0.67 31.63 3.83
N TYR A 55 -1.61 30.68 3.85
CA TYR A 55 -1.99 29.88 2.68
C TYR A 55 -3.50 29.93 2.42
N HIS A 56 -3.92 29.50 1.22
CA HIS A 56 -5.30 29.59 0.70
C HIS A 56 -5.89 31.01 0.56
N ILE A 57 -5.03 32.01 0.29
CA ILE A 57 -5.45 33.38 -0.05
C ILE A 57 -4.84 33.80 -1.39
N ALA A 58 -5.59 34.56 -2.21
CA ALA A 58 -5.05 35.09 -3.44
C ALA A 58 -4.04 36.22 -3.16
N ARG A 59 -2.98 36.30 -3.95
CA ARG A 59 -1.92 37.31 -3.78
C ARG A 59 -2.44 38.75 -3.73
N LYS A 60 -3.49 39.06 -4.51
CA LYS A 60 -4.14 40.39 -4.56
C LYS A 60 -4.82 40.78 -3.24
N ASP A 61 -5.20 39.80 -2.42
CA ASP A 61 -5.92 39.99 -1.16
C ASP A 61 -4.97 40.03 0.05
N MET A 62 -3.66 39.87 -0.19
CA MET A 62 -2.65 40.01 0.86
C MET A 62 -2.45 41.49 1.23
N PRO A 63 -2.50 41.85 2.53
CA PRO A 63 -2.39 43.22 3.00
C PRO A 63 -0.97 43.75 2.83
N THR A 64 -0.87 44.95 2.27
CA THR A 64 0.40 45.69 2.14
C THR A 64 0.85 46.24 3.49
N GLY A 65 2.16 46.43 3.67
CA GLY A 65 2.74 46.97 4.91
C GLY A 65 2.76 46.00 6.10
N THR A 66 2.35 44.75 5.91
CA THR A 66 2.44 43.69 6.94
C THR A 66 3.73 42.89 6.79
N LYS A 67 4.11 42.16 7.84
CA LYS A 67 5.25 41.22 7.81
C LYS A 67 4.83 39.77 7.53
N LEU A 68 3.56 39.56 7.19
CA LEU A 68 3.00 38.25 6.83
C LEU A 68 3.64 37.73 5.54
N LYS A 69 3.92 36.43 5.49
CA LYS A 69 4.48 35.77 4.30
C LYS A 69 3.37 35.02 3.56
N LEU A 70 3.28 35.16 2.24
CA LEU A 70 2.40 34.31 1.44
C LEU A 70 3.10 32.98 1.14
N ALA A 71 2.42 31.86 1.38
CA ALA A 71 2.91 30.54 1.01
C ALA A 71 3.12 30.46 -0.50
N LYS A 72 4.27 29.93 -0.91
CA LYS A 72 4.58 29.61 -2.30
C LYS A 72 4.38 28.11 -2.49
N PHE A 73 3.80 27.74 -3.63
CA PHE A 73 3.58 26.34 -4.00
C PHE A 73 4.79 25.79 -4.75
N GLY A 74 4.93 24.47 -4.78
CA GLY A 74 6.06 23.77 -5.40
C GLY A 74 7.05 23.22 -4.38
N ILE A 75 7.66 22.07 -4.70
CA ILE A 75 8.61 21.36 -3.81
C ILE A 75 9.84 22.23 -3.54
N GLU A 76 10.23 23.06 -4.51
CA GLU A 76 11.33 24.02 -4.41
C GLU A 76 11.10 25.12 -3.36
N ASN A 77 9.85 25.31 -2.92
CA ASN A 77 9.46 26.25 -1.87
C ASN A 77 9.21 25.55 -0.52
N THR A 78 9.54 24.26 -0.40
CA THR A 78 9.42 23.50 0.87
C THR A 78 10.34 24.13 1.92
N LEU A 79 9.77 24.49 3.07
CA LEU A 79 10.55 24.97 4.21
C LEU A 79 11.15 23.77 4.95
N TYR A 80 12.48 23.72 5.03
CA TYR A 80 13.23 22.77 5.85
C TYR A 80 13.71 23.50 7.11
N PRO A 81 12.94 23.50 8.21
CA PRO A 81 13.40 24.13 9.44
C PRO A 81 14.66 23.42 9.93
N GLU A 82 15.70 24.20 10.25
CA GLU A 82 16.86 23.68 10.95
C GLU A 82 16.43 23.28 12.37
N ILE A 83 16.23 21.97 12.55
CA ILE A 83 15.93 21.36 13.84
C ILE A 83 17.10 20.49 14.24
N THR A 84 17.45 20.52 15.52
CA THR A 84 18.34 19.50 16.08
C THR A 84 17.58 18.18 16.03
N PRO A 85 18.06 17.18 15.29
CA PRO A 85 17.35 15.91 15.20
C PRO A 85 17.27 15.28 16.60
N PRO A 86 16.13 14.65 16.95
CA PRO A 86 16.04 13.86 18.16
C PRO A 86 17.13 12.79 18.20
N LYS A 87 17.61 12.46 19.40
CA LYS A 87 18.71 11.49 19.64
C LYS A 87 18.55 10.17 18.86
N HIS A 88 17.32 9.71 18.65
CA HIS A 88 17.02 8.41 18.04
C HIS A 88 16.32 8.51 16.67
N ILE A 89 16.51 9.62 15.95
CA ILE A 89 15.82 9.86 14.66
C ILE A 89 16.12 8.78 13.61
N GLU A 90 17.34 8.29 13.53
CA GLU A 90 17.75 7.27 12.56
C GLU A 90 17.00 5.95 12.81
N ALA A 91 17.02 5.47 14.06
CA ALA A 91 16.27 4.29 14.47
C ALA A 91 14.76 4.49 14.27
N TYR A 92 14.24 5.68 14.57
CA TYR A 92 12.83 6.01 14.34
C TYR A 92 12.47 5.90 12.84
N ASN A 93 13.32 6.41 11.95
CA ASN A 93 13.09 6.33 10.51
C ASN A 93 13.17 4.89 9.98
N LEU A 94 14.17 4.12 10.40
CA LEU A 94 14.32 2.71 10.03
C LEU A 94 13.12 1.86 10.49
N LEU A 95 12.68 2.06 11.74
CA LEU A 95 11.48 1.41 12.26
C LEU A 95 10.23 1.89 11.53
N GLY A 96 10.17 3.18 11.16
CA GLY A 96 9.13 3.74 10.31
C GLY A 96 8.99 2.97 9.00
N VAL A 97 10.09 2.74 8.28
CA VAL A 97 10.11 1.91 7.07
C VAL A 97 9.63 0.49 7.39
N LEU A 98 10.18 -0.15 8.43
CA LEU A 98 9.80 -1.52 8.82
C LEU A 98 8.29 -1.67 9.04
N THR A 99 7.63 -0.67 9.65
CA THR A 99 6.18 -0.71 9.88
C THR A 99 5.33 -0.56 8.62
N GLN A 100 5.89 -0.04 7.53
CA GLN A 100 5.19 0.08 6.25
C GLN A 100 5.32 -1.19 5.40
N ILE A 101 6.30 -2.04 5.68
CA ILE A 101 6.52 -3.27 4.91
C ILE A 101 5.53 -4.34 5.35
N ASP A 102 4.67 -4.75 4.44
CA ASP A 102 3.61 -5.74 4.64
C ASP A 102 4.13 -7.10 5.09
N ILE A 103 5.22 -7.61 4.50
CA ILE A 103 5.79 -8.89 4.95
C ILE A 103 6.32 -8.84 6.38
N PHE A 104 6.66 -7.67 6.92
CA PHE A 104 7.12 -7.57 8.31
C PHE A 104 5.99 -7.15 9.26
N HIS A 105 4.76 -7.05 8.77
CA HIS A 105 3.61 -6.72 9.59
C HIS A 105 3.39 -7.78 10.69
N GLY A 106 3.23 -7.33 11.93
CA GLY A 106 3.05 -8.22 13.09
C GLY A 106 4.36 -8.79 13.66
N PHE A 107 5.52 -8.35 13.15
CA PHE A 107 6.80 -8.72 13.75
C PHE A 107 6.88 -8.24 15.20
N PRO A 108 7.33 -9.10 16.13
CA PRO A 108 7.47 -8.71 17.52
C PRO A 108 8.64 -7.73 17.70
N ILE A 109 8.67 -7.00 18.82
CA ILE A 109 9.67 -5.96 19.07
C ILE A 109 11.10 -6.51 19.06
N GLU A 110 11.29 -7.79 19.37
CA GLU A 110 12.56 -8.52 19.28
C GLU A 110 13.09 -8.52 17.84
N LYS A 111 12.20 -8.72 16.85
CA LYS A 111 12.57 -8.63 15.43
C LYS A 111 12.86 -7.19 15.02
N ALA A 112 12.11 -6.21 15.51
CA ALA A 112 12.44 -4.81 15.26
C ALA A 112 13.86 -4.44 15.74
N LYS A 113 14.29 -4.96 16.90
CA LYS A 113 15.66 -4.81 17.41
C LYS A 113 16.68 -5.50 16.52
N GLU A 114 16.41 -6.73 16.08
CA GLU A 114 17.28 -7.48 15.16
C GLU A 114 17.44 -6.73 13.83
N PHE A 115 16.35 -6.18 13.28
CA PHE A 115 16.34 -5.41 12.04
C PHE A 115 17.31 -4.22 12.09
N LEU A 116 17.29 -3.45 13.19
CA LEU A 116 18.19 -2.30 13.38
C LEU A 116 19.68 -2.67 13.38
N LEU A 117 20.03 -3.94 13.66
CA LEU A 117 21.42 -4.40 13.69
C LEU A 117 21.90 -4.98 12.36
N ILE A 118 20.99 -5.38 11.47
CA ILE A 118 21.32 -6.10 10.24
C ILE A 118 21.11 -5.29 8.96
N VAL A 119 20.35 -4.19 9.04
CA VAL A 119 20.00 -3.35 7.91
C VAL A 119 21.12 -2.37 7.55
N ASN A 120 21.36 -2.17 6.26
CA ASN A 120 22.31 -1.19 5.74
C ASN A 120 21.59 -0.23 4.78
N GLU A 121 22.08 1.01 4.67
CA GLU A 121 21.62 1.95 3.64
C GLU A 121 22.52 1.86 2.39
N GLU A 122 21.89 1.75 1.23
CA GLU A 122 22.55 1.82 -0.08
C GLU A 122 21.86 2.84 -0.97
N ARG A 123 22.66 3.66 -1.68
CA ARG A 123 22.16 4.74 -2.53
C ARG A 123 22.51 4.46 -3.97
N TYR A 124 21.52 4.57 -4.83
CA TYR A 124 21.63 4.35 -6.27
C TYR A 124 21.18 5.60 -7.00
N LYS A 125 21.91 5.99 -8.04
CA LYS A 125 21.53 7.07 -8.95
C LYS A 125 20.58 6.56 -10.01
N ARG A 126 19.77 7.48 -10.53
CA ARG A 126 18.91 7.17 -11.69
C ARG A 126 19.73 6.51 -12.81
N GLY A 127 19.27 5.34 -13.25
CA GLY A 127 19.90 4.53 -14.30
C GLY A 127 20.82 3.42 -13.78
N ASP A 128 21.21 3.44 -12.50
CA ASP A 128 22.06 2.40 -11.93
C ASP A 128 21.37 1.03 -11.97
N GLN A 129 22.15 -0.01 -12.32
CA GLN A 129 21.71 -1.40 -12.23
C GLN A 129 21.91 -1.90 -10.80
N ILE A 130 20.80 -2.20 -10.11
CA ILE A 130 20.79 -2.67 -8.71
C ILE A 130 20.98 -4.18 -8.66
N ILE A 131 20.28 -4.91 -9.55
CA ILE A 131 20.37 -6.36 -9.67
C ILE A 131 20.61 -6.72 -11.13
N ARG A 132 21.50 -7.70 -11.34
CA ARG A 132 21.73 -8.32 -12.63
C ARG A 132 21.09 -9.70 -12.70
N LYS A 133 20.33 -9.97 -13.77
CA LYS A 133 19.71 -11.28 -14.01
C LYS A 133 20.77 -12.39 -14.09
N GLY A 134 20.43 -13.55 -13.53
CA GLY A 134 21.27 -14.75 -13.56
C GLY A 134 22.40 -14.77 -12.52
N THR A 135 22.64 -13.69 -11.77
CA THR A 135 23.63 -13.71 -10.69
C THR A 135 23.07 -14.42 -9.44
N PRO A 136 23.91 -14.91 -8.52
CA PRO A 136 23.45 -15.39 -7.23
C PRO A 136 22.73 -14.31 -6.43
N GLY A 137 21.73 -14.71 -5.65
CA GLY A 137 21.08 -13.82 -4.68
C GLY A 137 21.94 -13.62 -3.43
N ASP A 138 22.28 -12.37 -3.12
CA ASP A 138 23.19 -11.98 -2.04
C ASP A 138 22.54 -11.07 -0.98
N LYS A 139 21.57 -10.25 -1.38
CA LYS A 139 20.86 -9.29 -0.52
C LYS A 139 19.35 -9.24 -0.79
N PHE A 140 18.62 -8.86 0.25
CA PHE A 140 17.22 -8.43 0.21
C PHE A 140 17.17 -6.90 0.20
N TYR A 141 16.25 -6.31 -0.56
CA TYR A 141 16.17 -4.87 -0.76
C TYR A 141 14.79 -4.33 -0.37
N ILE A 142 14.75 -3.21 0.34
CA ILE A 142 13.55 -2.44 0.65
C ILE A 142 13.75 -1.02 0.12
N ILE A 143 12.79 -0.48 -0.61
CA ILE A 143 12.88 0.87 -1.18
C ILE A 143 12.43 1.87 -0.10
N ALA A 144 13.36 2.57 0.54
CA ALA A 144 13.03 3.63 1.49
C ALA A 144 12.66 4.94 0.79
N SER A 145 13.16 5.17 -0.43
CA SER A 145 12.77 6.28 -1.30
C SER A 145 13.15 5.99 -2.75
N GLY A 146 12.34 6.48 -3.69
CA GLY A 146 12.58 6.38 -5.12
C GLY A 146 11.78 5.25 -5.79
N ASN A 147 12.04 5.03 -7.08
CA ASN A 147 11.39 4.00 -7.89
C ASN A 147 12.42 3.15 -8.63
N VAL A 148 12.10 1.87 -8.80
CA VAL A 148 12.87 0.92 -9.61
C VAL A 148 11.99 0.27 -10.67
N LYS A 149 12.61 -0.12 -11.78
CA LYS A 149 11.97 -0.90 -12.84
C LYS A 149 12.63 -2.28 -12.98
N PHE A 150 11.81 -3.28 -13.32
CA PHE A 150 12.23 -4.65 -13.56
C PHE A 150 12.21 -4.95 -15.06
N GLU A 151 13.26 -5.61 -15.55
CA GLU A 151 13.38 -6.05 -16.93
C GLU A 151 13.71 -7.55 -16.99
N GLY A 152 13.13 -8.26 -17.97
CA GLY A 152 13.40 -9.69 -18.20
C GLY A 152 12.60 -10.68 -17.35
N LEU A 153 11.53 -10.23 -16.66
CA LEU A 153 10.52 -11.09 -16.03
C LEU A 153 9.53 -11.63 -17.06
N ASN A 154 9.18 -12.92 -16.99
CA ASN A 154 8.10 -13.56 -17.75
C ASN A 154 8.10 -13.18 -19.23
N GLN A 155 9.28 -13.24 -19.87
CA GLN A 155 9.41 -12.98 -21.29
C GLN A 155 8.62 -14.03 -22.07
N ASP A 156 7.77 -13.57 -22.99
CA ASP A 156 7.17 -14.43 -23.99
C ASP A 156 8.23 -14.91 -25.01
N GLU A 157 7.82 -15.74 -25.97
CA GLU A 157 8.70 -16.24 -27.04
C GLU A 157 9.34 -15.10 -27.88
N THR A 158 8.80 -13.88 -27.79
CA THR A 158 9.33 -12.68 -28.47
C THR A 158 10.30 -11.86 -27.61
N GLY A 159 10.57 -12.29 -26.38
CA GLY A 159 11.46 -11.61 -25.45
C GLY A 159 10.84 -10.40 -24.74
N GLN A 160 9.54 -10.15 -24.94
CA GLN A 160 8.83 -9.04 -24.31
C GLN A 160 8.09 -9.55 -23.06
N GLY A 161 8.25 -8.82 -21.95
CA GLY A 161 7.57 -9.11 -20.69
C GLY A 161 7.01 -7.81 -20.11
N PRO A 162 6.01 -7.89 -19.21
CA PRO A 162 5.47 -6.71 -18.57
C PRO A 162 6.56 -5.99 -17.75
N ILE A 163 6.70 -4.68 -17.95
CA ILE A 163 7.59 -3.85 -17.12
C ILE A 163 6.93 -3.65 -15.76
N LYS A 164 7.48 -4.30 -14.74
CA LYS A 164 7.08 -4.09 -13.35
C LYS A 164 7.83 -2.89 -12.78
N ARG A 165 7.14 -2.05 -12.01
CA ARG A 165 7.74 -0.93 -11.27
C ARG A 165 7.41 -1.08 -9.80
N TYR A 166 8.40 -0.85 -8.96
CA TYR A 166 8.24 -0.76 -7.51
C TYR A 166 8.70 0.61 -7.01
N GLY A 167 8.00 1.15 -6.01
CA GLY A 167 8.28 2.42 -5.37
C GLY A 167 8.53 2.28 -3.87
N THR A 168 8.49 3.41 -3.17
CA THR A 168 8.69 3.50 -1.72
C THR A 168 7.83 2.49 -0.94
N TYR A 169 8.46 1.82 0.03
CA TYR A 169 7.91 0.75 0.88
C TYR A 169 7.64 -0.58 0.19
N GLU A 170 7.98 -0.73 -1.08
CA GLU A 170 8.05 -2.04 -1.72
C GLU A 170 9.45 -2.66 -1.56
N TYR A 171 9.53 -3.97 -1.70
CA TYR A 171 10.76 -4.74 -1.52
C TYR A 171 10.97 -5.72 -2.67
N PHE A 172 12.20 -6.19 -2.83
CA PHE A 172 12.54 -7.16 -3.86
C PHE A 172 13.79 -7.98 -3.55
N GLY A 173 13.98 -9.04 -4.34
CA GLY A 173 15.15 -9.92 -4.26
C GLY A 173 14.99 -11.07 -3.28
N GLU A 174 13.83 -11.23 -2.67
CA GLU A 174 13.48 -12.28 -1.71
C GLU A 174 13.54 -13.69 -2.30
N ALA A 175 13.08 -13.86 -3.54
CA ALA A 175 12.94 -15.15 -4.20
C ALA A 175 14.27 -15.92 -4.26
N SER A 176 15.31 -15.27 -4.78
CA SER A 176 16.66 -15.84 -4.90
C SER A 176 17.30 -16.20 -3.56
N LEU A 177 16.87 -15.56 -2.46
CA LEU A 177 17.42 -15.86 -1.14
C LEU A 177 16.73 -17.07 -0.51
N VAL A 178 15.41 -17.13 -0.63
CA VAL A 178 14.59 -18.18 0.00
C VAL A 178 14.67 -19.50 -0.76
N LEU A 179 14.67 -19.43 -2.10
CA LEU A 179 14.70 -20.61 -2.98
C LEU A 179 16.11 -21.03 -3.41
N ASP A 180 17.13 -20.22 -3.08
CA ASP A 180 18.51 -20.43 -3.53
C ASP A 180 18.67 -20.49 -5.06
N LEU A 181 17.84 -19.72 -5.77
CA LEU A 181 17.86 -19.59 -7.22
C LEU A 181 18.60 -18.33 -7.68
N PRO A 182 19.13 -18.29 -8.91
CA PRO A 182 19.66 -17.05 -9.51
C PRO A 182 18.61 -15.93 -9.57
N ARG A 183 19.07 -14.68 -9.66
CA ARG A 183 18.20 -13.50 -9.85
C ARG A 183 17.39 -13.65 -11.13
N ALA A 184 16.06 -13.61 -11.01
CA ALA A 184 15.14 -13.84 -12.12
C ALA A 184 15.09 -12.70 -13.15
N ALA A 185 15.50 -11.49 -12.75
CA ALA A 185 15.34 -10.28 -13.55
C ALA A 185 16.42 -9.25 -13.25
N ASP A 186 16.61 -8.33 -14.20
CA ASP A 186 17.39 -7.12 -13.99
C ASP A 186 16.53 -6.07 -13.27
N VAL A 187 17.16 -5.29 -12.39
CA VAL A 187 16.49 -4.20 -11.67
C VAL A 187 17.31 -2.93 -11.82
N TYR A 188 16.66 -1.85 -12.24
CA TYR A 188 17.29 -0.55 -12.45
C TYR A 188 16.61 0.54 -11.65
N ALA A 189 17.38 1.49 -11.15
CA ALA A 189 16.86 2.69 -10.52
C ALA A 189 16.22 3.62 -11.57
N GLU A 190 14.91 3.87 -11.48
CA GLU A 190 14.18 4.78 -12.38
C GLU A 190 14.30 6.25 -11.93
N THR A 191 14.51 6.46 -10.62
CA THR A 191 14.89 7.72 -9.98
C THR A 191 16.17 7.53 -9.16
N ASP A 192 16.64 8.56 -8.46
CA ASP A 192 17.55 8.32 -7.33
C ASP A 192 16.80 7.46 -6.29
N VAL A 193 17.48 6.42 -5.78
CA VAL A 193 16.90 5.42 -4.87
C VAL A 193 17.73 5.33 -3.60
N LEU A 194 17.06 5.37 -2.47
CA LEU A 194 17.60 4.93 -1.18
C LEU A 194 17.00 3.56 -0.87
N ALA A 195 17.84 2.54 -0.83
CA ALA A 195 17.45 1.19 -0.48
C ALA A 195 17.99 0.83 0.92
N LEU A 196 17.17 0.13 1.70
CA LEU A 196 17.65 -0.62 2.86
C LEU A 196 17.95 -2.04 2.42
N THR A 197 19.15 -2.54 2.75
CA THR A 197 19.60 -3.88 2.33
C THR A 197 19.91 -4.77 3.53
N ILE A 198 19.60 -6.06 3.37
CA ILE A 198 19.92 -7.10 4.35
C ILE A 198 20.61 -8.24 3.61
N GLU A 199 21.81 -8.60 4.05
CA GLU A 199 22.58 -9.72 3.49
C GLU A 199 21.82 -11.05 3.64
N LYS A 200 21.96 -11.97 2.67
CA LYS A 200 21.25 -13.25 2.60
C LYS A 200 21.21 -14.00 3.92
N ASN A 201 22.37 -14.22 4.54
CA ASN A 201 22.47 -15.01 5.77
C ASN A 201 21.73 -14.34 6.93
N LYS A 202 21.85 -13.01 7.05
CA LYS A 202 21.15 -12.21 8.06
C LYS A 202 19.65 -12.21 7.79
N PHE A 203 19.21 -12.08 6.54
CA PHE A 203 17.80 -12.13 6.15
C PHE A 203 17.18 -13.50 6.47
N LEU A 204 17.84 -14.59 6.10
CA LEU A 204 17.34 -15.95 6.38
C LEU A 204 17.26 -16.25 7.88
N GLN A 205 18.19 -15.71 8.69
CA GLN A 205 18.12 -15.77 10.15
C GLN A 205 16.99 -14.88 10.68
N PHE A 206 16.84 -13.69 10.13
CA PHE A 206 15.83 -12.71 10.51
C PHE A 206 14.41 -13.24 10.32
N ILE A 207 14.14 -13.96 9.23
CA ILE A 207 12.82 -14.57 8.99
C ILE A 207 12.66 -15.96 9.63
N ARG A 208 13.69 -16.50 10.30
CA ARG A 208 13.59 -17.80 10.97
C ARG A 208 12.52 -17.75 12.06
N ASN A 209 11.75 -18.83 12.20
CA ASN A 209 10.63 -18.97 13.13
C ASN A 209 9.49 -17.96 12.89
N SER A 210 9.35 -17.48 11.64
CA SER A 210 8.18 -16.74 11.18
C SER A 210 7.52 -17.47 10.02
N ASP A 211 6.24 -17.21 9.78
CA ASP A 211 5.50 -17.75 8.64
C ASP A 211 5.99 -17.16 7.30
N LEU A 212 6.90 -16.17 7.32
CA LEU A 212 7.39 -15.53 6.11
C LEU A 212 8.17 -16.46 5.22
N LYS A 213 8.96 -17.39 5.77
CA LYS A 213 9.72 -18.31 4.91
C LYS A 213 8.75 -19.14 4.06
N SER A 214 7.72 -19.71 4.68
CA SER A 214 6.67 -20.43 3.96
C SER A 214 5.86 -19.54 3.01
N ASN A 215 5.51 -18.32 3.43
CA ASN A 215 4.74 -17.38 2.61
C ASN A 215 5.54 -16.93 1.38
N LEU A 216 6.85 -16.68 1.52
CA LEU A 216 7.75 -16.32 0.42
C LEU A 216 8.00 -17.49 -0.53
N THR A 217 8.11 -18.72 -0.02
CA THR A 217 8.14 -19.92 -0.87
C THR A 217 6.86 -20.03 -1.69
N ARG A 218 5.69 -19.89 -1.04
CA ARG A 218 4.37 -19.92 -1.70
C ARG A 218 4.19 -18.80 -2.72
N LEU A 219 4.67 -17.60 -2.43
CA LEU A 219 4.65 -16.48 -3.39
C LEU A 219 5.34 -16.85 -4.71
N ASN A 220 6.46 -17.57 -4.67
CA ASN A 220 7.15 -17.96 -5.88
C ASN A 220 6.39 -19.03 -6.67
N GLU A 221 5.77 -20.00 -5.99
CA GLU A 221 4.91 -21.00 -6.64
C GLU A 221 3.72 -20.35 -7.38
N ILE A 222 3.19 -19.27 -6.82
CA ILE A 222 2.06 -18.53 -7.42
C ILE A 222 2.53 -17.67 -8.60
N ARG A 223 3.69 -17.02 -8.49
CA ARG A 223 4.22 -16.06 -9.48
C ARG A 223 4.72 -16.68 -10.79
N ASP A 224 4.87 -18.00 -10.86
CA ASP A 224 5.62 -18.69 -11.92
C ASP A 224 4.96 -18.73 -13.32
N SER A 225 3.87 -17.99 -13.58
CA SER A 225 3.54 -17.45 -14.93
C SER A 225 2.10 -16.90 -15.09
N ASN A 226 1.11 -17.39 -14.33
CA ASN A 226 -0.31 -17.11 -14.66
C ASN A 226 -1.10 -16.29 -13.64
N SER A 227 -0.66 -16.16 -12.37
CA SER A 227 -1.41 -15.42 -11.34
C SER A 227 -1.57 -13.94 -11.67
N TRP A 228 -0.44 -13.29 -12.01
CA TRP A 228 -0.35 -11.85 -12.18
C TRP A 228 -1.16 -11.40 -13.40
N LYS A 229 -1.12 -12.21 -14.47
CA LYS A 229 -1.92 -11.97 -15.67
C LYS A 229 -3.42 -12.10 -15.38
N ALA A 230 -3.84 -13.20 -14.74
CA ALA A 230 -5.24 -13.41 -14.37
C ALA A 230 -5.79 -12.30 -13.46
N LEU A 231 -5.01 -11.88 -12.45
CA LEU A 231 -5.41 -10.79 -11.56
C LEU A 231 -5.40 -9.41 -12.25
N ALA A 232 -4.43 -9.14 -13.14
CA ALA A 232 -4.38 -7.87 -13.87
C ALA A 232 -5.50 -7.74 -14.91
N GLU A 233 -5.95 -8.86 -15.48
CA GLU A 233 -7.04 -8.92 -16.46
C GLU A 233 -8.43 -9.00 -15.81
N SER A 234 -8.52 -9.44 -14.55
CA SER A 234 -9.74 -9.50 -13.76
C SER A 234 -10.50 -8.17 -13.69
N ARG A 235 -11.83 -8.21 -13.81
CA ARG A 235 -12.68 -7.03 -13.59
C ARG A 235 -12.62 -6.46 -12.17
N HIS A 236 -12.33 -7.30 -11.17
CA HIS A 236 -12.28 -6.88 -9.77
C HIS A 236 -10.90 -6.40 -9.34
N PHE A 237 -9.85 -6.97 -9.94
CA PHE A 237 -8.46 -6.75 -9.54
C PHE A 237 -7.64 -5.95 -10.57
N ARG A 238 -8.24 -5.58 -11.70
CA ARG A 238 -7.61 -4.63 -12.64
C ARG A 238 -7.28 -3.32 -11.93
N GLY A 239 -6.03 -2.89 -12.09
CA GLY A 239 -5.51 -1.66 -11.49
C GLY A 239 -5.19 -1.77 -10.00
N LEU A 240 -5.06 -2.98 -9.46
CA LEU A 240 -4.32 -3.16 -8.20
C LEU A 240 -2.85 -2.74 -8.39
N THR A 241 -2.27 -2.16 -7.34
CA THR A 241 -0.82 -1.91 -7.32
C THR A 241 -0.06 -3.22 -7.17
N SER A 242 1.23 -3.22 -7.53
CA SER A 242 2.14 -4.35 -7.30
C SER A 242 2.13 -4.84 -5.84
N HIS A 243 2.11 -3.90 -4.89
CA HIS A 243 1.95 -4.16 -3.47
C HIS A 243 0.64 -4.88 -3.14
N GLN A 244 -0.50 -4.36 -3.61
CA GLN A 244 -1.82 -4.97 -3.37
C GLN A 244 -1.91 -6.39 -3.92
N ILE A 245 -1.34 -6.61 -5.11
CA ILE A 245 -1.26 -7.96 -5.70
C ILE A 245 -0.40 -8.86 -4.84
N THR A 246 0.77 -8.40 -4.40
CA THR A 246 1.68 -9.18 -3.54
C THR A 246 1.02 -9.57 -2.21
N GLN A 247 0.29 -8.66 -1.57
CA GLN A 247 -0.48 -8.94 -0.37
C GLN A 247 -1.53 -10.03 -0.58
N LEU A 248 -2.20 -10.02 -1.74
CA LEU A 248 -3.19 -11.04 -2.08
C LEU A 248 -2.52 -12.39 -2.36
N GLU A 249 -1.45 -12.41 -3.16
CA GLU A 249 -0.66 -13.62 -3.44
C GLU A 249 -0.11 -14.26 -2.14
N LEU A 250 0.27 -13.43 -1.16
CA LEU A 250 0.76 -13.89 0.15
C LEU A 250 -0.27 -14.67 0.95
N ILE A 251 -1.57 -14.52 0.69
CA ILE A 251 -2.67 -15.18 1.43
C ILE A 251 -3.43 -16.22 0.58
N MET A 252 -3.06 -16.39 -0.68
CA MET A 252 -3.66 -17.35 -1.61
C MET A 252 -3.02 -18.74 -1.53
N THR A 253 -3.82 -19.77 -1.80
CA THR A 253 -3.36 -21.15 -1.98
C THR A 253 -3.97 -21.74 -3.24
N LEU A 254 -3.16 -22.41 -4.07
CA LEU A 254 -3.69 -23.06 -5.27
C LEU A 254 -4.48 -24.31 -4.87
N HIS A 255 -5.70 -24.42 -5.38
CA HIS A 255 -6.61 -25.52 -5.15
C HIS A 255 -7.24 -25.96 -6.48
N LYS A 256 -7.47 -27.27 -6.67
CA LYS A 256 -8.13 -27.81 -7.87
C LYS A 256 -9.44 -28.46 -7.49
N VAL A 257 -10.46 -28.24 -8.31
CA VAL A 257 -11.78 -28.87 -8.16
C VAL A 257 -12.21 -29.47 -9.49
N ASN A 258 -12.93 -30.58 -9.42
CA ASN A 258 -13.47 -31.23 -10.61
C ASN A 258 -14.77 -30.57 -11.04
N GLU A 259 -15.15 -30.76 -12.30
CA GLU A 259 -16.49 -30.43 -12.80
C GLU A 259 -17.61 -30.93 -11.86
N GLY A 260 -18.63 -30.09 -11.67
CA GLY A 260 -19.78 -30.35 -10.80
C GLY A 260 -19.52 -30.03 -9.32
N SER A 261 -18.28 -29.74 -8.92
CA SER A 261 -17.95 -29.39 -7.53
C SER A 261 -18.66 -28.10 -7.11
N ILE A 262 -19.26 -28.11 -5.93
CA ILE A 262 -19.93 -26.94 -5.37
C ILE A 262 -18.97 -26.24 -4.41
N LEU A 263 -18.66 -24.98 -4.70
CA LEU A 263 -17.72 -24.17 -3.95
C LEU A 263 -18.40 -23.50 -2.74
N VAL A 264 -19.63 -23.02 -2.95
CA VAL A 264 -20.50 -22.43 -1.92
C VAL A 264 -21.94 -22.73 -2.29
N ARG A 265 -22.78 -23.10 -1.32
CA ARG A 265 -24.23 -23.27 -1.53
C ARG A 265 -25.00 -22.05 -1.07
N GLU A 266 -26.12 -21.79 -1.74
CA GLU A 266 -27.10 -20.81 -1.31
C GLU A 266 -27.56 -21.13 0.13
N LYS A 267 -27.68 -20.09 0.97
CA LYS A 267 -28.05 -20.15 2.39
C LYS A 267 -27.04 -20.85 3.30
N GLU A 268 -25.83 -21.12 2.83
CA GLU A 268 -24.72 -21.58 3.67
C GLU A 268 -23.73 -20.46 3.97
N PHE A 269 -23.01 -20.58 5.09
CA PHE A 269 -21.89 -19.70 5.40
C PHE A 269 -20.71 -20.00 4.48
N TYR A 270 -19.94 -18.95 4.17
CA TYR A 270 -18.70 -19.08 3.44
C TYR A 270 -17.64 -19.77 4.30
N GLY A 271 -16.92 -20.74 3.73
CA GLY A 271 -15.72 -21.31 4.34
C GLY A 271 -14.50 -20.50 3.92
N ASP A 272 -13.98 -20.82 2.73
CA ASP A 272 -12.96 -20.02 2.05
C ASP A 272 -13.61 -19.17 0.94
N ALA A 273 -12.88 -18.15 0.51
CA ALA A 273 -13.18 -17.35 -0.66
C ALA A 273 -12.27 -17.74 -1.82
N TYR A 274 -12.72 -17.60 -3.07
CA TYR A 274 -11.96 -18.08 -4.22
C TYR A 274 -11.81 -17.04 -5.32
N ILE A 275 -10.69 -17.10 -6.02
CA ILE A 275 -10.45 -16.39 -7.28
C ILE A 275 -10.13 -17.43 -8.34
N ILE A 276 -10.80 -17.37 -9.50
CA ILE A 276 -10.61 -18.35 -10.57
C ILE A 276 -9.25 -18.12 -11.22
N ARG A 277 -8.40 -19.15 -11.25
CA ARG A 277 -7.14 -19.13 -12.00
C ARG A 277 -7.37 -19.56 -13.44
N SER A 278 -8.09 -20.66 -13.62
CA SER A 278 -8.49 -21.20 -14.92
C SER A 278 -9.74 -22.05 -14.78
N GLY A 279 -10.71 -21.87 -15.65
CA GLY A 279 -11.93 -22.69 -15.71
C GLY A 279 -13.20 -21.85 -15.64
N LYS A 280 -14.32 -22.51 -15.33
CA LYS A 280 -15.65 -21.88 -15.33
C LYS A 280 -16.44 -22.22 -14.08
N VAL A 281 -17.00 -21.19 -13.45
CA VAL A 281 -17.90 -21.32 -12.30
C VAL A 281 -19.21 -20.62 -12.59
N ASN A 282 -20.32 -21.33 -12.50
CA ASN A 282 -21.65 -20.77 -12.65
C ASN A 282 -22.23 -20.33 -11.31
N VAL A 283 -22.99 -19.23 -11.36
CA VAL A 283 -23.70 -18.64 -10.22
C VAL A 283 -25.19 -18.92 -10.39
N TYR A 284 -25.78 -19.59 -9.41
CA TYR A 284 -27.20 -19.93 -9.39
C TYR A 284 -27.92 -19.26 -8.22
N GLN A 285 -29.19 -18.90 -8.42
CA GLN A 285 -30.10 -18.50 -7.36
C GLN A 285 -31.46 -19.19 -7.55
N ASN A 286 -31.98 -19.85 -6.51
CA ASN A 286 -33.21 -20.62 -6.59
C ASN A 286 -33.22 -21.63 -7.78
N GLY A 287 -32.04 -22.16 -8.13
CA GLY A 287 -31.85 -23.09 -9.25
C GLY A 287 -31.71 -22.46 -10.64
N ASN A 288 -31.94 -21.14 -10.79
CA ASN A 288 -31.75 -20.44 -12.06
C ASN A 288 -30.30 -19.98 -12.23
N LEU A 289 -29.74 -20.17 -13.42
CA LEU A 289 -28.42 -19.64 -13.79
C LEU A 289 -28.50 -18.13 -13.97
N LEU A 290 -27.67 -17.38 -13.23
CA LEU A 290 -27.61 -15.92 -13.30
C LEU A 290 -26.37 -15.41 -14.04
N ALA A 291 -25.21 -16.02 -13.78
CA ALA A 291 -23.94 -15.58 -14.36
C ALA A 291 -22.96 -16.73 -14.53
N GLU A 292 -22.06 -16.58 -15.51
CA GLU A 292 -20.85 -17.40 -15.69
C GLU A 292 -19.64 -16.57 -15.24
N LEU A 293 -18.78 -17.15 -14.41
CA LEU A 293 -17.52 -16.57 -13.93
C LEU A 293 -16.35 -17.31 -14.56
N THR A 294 -15.32 -16.56 -14.91
CA THR A 294 -14.13 -17.05 -15.65
C THR A 294 -12.83 -16.57 -15.00
N ASP A 295 -11.70 -16.85 -15.63
CA ASP A 295 -10.35 -16.51 -15.16
C ASP A 295 -10.25 -15.08 -14.60
N GLY A 296 -9.76 -14.96 -13.37
CA GLY A 296 -9.64 -13.72 -12.62
C GLY A 296 -10.89 -13.29 -11.85
N ASP A 297 -12.06 -13.88 -12.09
CA ASP A 297 -13.27 -13.53 -11.35
C ASP A 297 -13.23 -14.03 -9.90
N PHE A 298 -13.89 -13.26 -9.03
CA PHE A 298 -14.06 -13.59 -7.63
C PHE A 298 -15.31 -14.44 -7.45
N VAL A 299 -15.19 -15.55 -6.72
CA VAL A 299 -16.30 -16.44 -6.37
C VAL A 299 -16.76 -16.11 -4.95
N GLY A 300 -17.94 -15.51 -4.85
CA GLY A 300 -18.60 -15.18 -3.60
C GLY A 300 -19.09 -13.75 -3.53
N GLU A 301 -19.54 -13.34 -2.35
CA GLU A 301 -20.08 -12.01 -2.07
C GLU A 301 -19.26 -11.34 -0.97
N ILE A 302 -18.37 -10.41 -1.32
CA ILE A 302 -17.44 -9.80 -0.36
C ILE A 302 -18.14 -9.14 0.84
N TYR A 303 -19.34 -8.58 0.62
CA TYR A 303 -20.16 -8.00 1.69
C TYR A 303 -20.61 -9.07 2.69
N ASN A 304 -21.17 -10.19 2.22
CA ASN A 304 -21.65 -11.28 3.08
C ASN A 304 -20.48 -11.96 3.80
N ILE A 305 -19.38 -12.21 3.10
CA ILE A 305 -18.14 -12.74 3.68
C ILE A 305 -17.65 -11.82 4.81
N SER A 306 -17.64 -10.50 4.60
CA SER A 306 -17.16 -9.52 5.60
C SER A 306 -18.11 -9.33 6.78
N LYS A 307 -19.42 -9.54 6.58
CA LYS A 307 -20.45 -9.44 7.63
C LYS A 307 -20.78 -10.78 8.29
N ASN A 308 -20.11 -11.85 7.86
CA ASN A 308 -20.42 -13.21 8.26
C ASN A 308 -21.90 -13.56 8.06
N PHE A 309 -22.42 -13.26 6.87
CA PHE A 309 -23.74 -13.66 6.41
C PHE A 309 -23.64 -14.89 5.49
N VAL A 310 -24.77 -15.58 5.33
CA VAL A 310 -24.89 -16.70 4.39
C VAL A 310 -24.88 -16.22 2.94
N SER A 311 -24.53 -17.12 2.02
CA SER A 311 -24.55 -16.84 0.58
C SER A 311 -25.97 -16.68 0.05
N ASN A 312 -26.17 -15.71 -0.83
CA ASN A 312 -27.42 -15.57 -1.60
C ASN A 312 -27.44 -16.46 -2.86
N TYR A 313 -26.33 -17.13 -3.16
CA TYR A 313 -26.11 -17.86 -4.42
C TYR A 313 -25.43 -19.21 -4.20
N THR A 314 -25.63 -20.14 -5.13
CA THR A 314 -24.80 -21.34 -5.25
C THR A 314 -23.76 -21.13 -6.33
N PHE A 315 -22.50 -21.42 -6.02
CA PHE A 315 -21.38 -21.33 -6.94
C PHE A 315 -20.90 -22.75 -7.26
N ARG A 316 -20.97 -23.16 -8.53
CA ARG A 316 -20.62 -24.52 -8.98
C ARG A 316 -19.62 -24.48 -10.13
N ALA A 317 -18.58 -25.28 -10.03
CA ALA A 317 -17.62 -25.47 -11.11
C ALA A 317 -18.29 -26.25 -12.26
N GLU A 318 -18.34 -25.67 -13.46
CA GLU A 318 -18.89 -26.32 -14.67
C GLU A 318 -17.82 -27.03 -15.50
N THR A 319 -16.55 -26.85 -15.12
CA THR A 319 -15.40 -27.50 -15.72
C THR A 319 -14.42 -27.83 -14.60
N ASP A 320 -13.44 -28.69 -14.86
CA ASP A 320 -12.29 -28.80 -13.98
C ASP A 320 -11.64 -27.42 -13.82
N THR A 321 -11.60 -26.93 -12.59
CA THR A 321 -11.29 -25.52 -12.30
C THR A 321 -10.12 -25.45 -11.31
N GLU A 322 -9.15 -24.60 -11.63
CA GLU A 322 -8.09 -24.20 -10.70
C GLU A 322 -8.48 -22.88 -10.04
N LEU A 323 -8.37 -22.84 -8.72
CA LEU A 323 -8.80 -21.74 -7.87
C LEU A 323 -7.64 -21.31 -6.99
N TYR A 324 -7.55 -20.02 -6.72
CA TYR A 324 -6.82 -19.51 -5.58
C TYR A 324 -7.80 -19.43 -4.40
N SER A 325 -7.65 -20.31 -3.42
CA SER A 325 -8.39 -20.27 -2.16
C SER A 325 -7.74 -19.30 -1.17
N ILE A 326 -8.56 -18.51 -0.49
CA ILE A 326 -8.17 -17.54 0.54
C ILE A 326 -9.07 -17.76 1.75
N ARG A 327 -8.47 -17.90 2.94
CA ARG A 327 -9.26 -18.00 4.18
C ARG A 327 -10.09 -16.74 4.39
N GLN A 328 -11.32 -16.90 4.86
CA GLN A 328 -12.24 -15.78 5.08
C GLN A 328 -11.63 -14.64 5.89
N ASN A 329 -10.98 -14.94 7.02
CA ASN A 329 -10.38 -13.92 7.89
C ASN A 329 -9.25 -13.14 7.18
N ASP A 330 -8.41 -13.84 6.42
CA ASP A 330 -7.30 -13.22 5.68
C ASP A 330 -7.82 -12.30 4.58
N LEU A 331 -8.87 -12.70 3.85
CA LEU A 331 -9.51 -11.85 2.85
C LEU A 331 -10.14 -10.61 3.49
N VAL A 332 -10.84 -10.77 4.62
CA VAL A 332 -11.48 -9.66 5.34
C VAL A 332 -10.43 -8.65 5.81
N ASP A 333 -9.30 -9.11 6.33
CA ASP A 333 -8.23 -8.22 6.77
C ASP A 333 -7.51 -7.56 5.59
N TYR A 334 -7.35 -8.25 4.46
CA TYR A 334 -6.85 -7.67 3.22
C TYR A 334 -7.73 -6.52 2.72
N VAL A 335 -9.06 -6.71 2.63
CA VAL A 335 -9.96 -5.67 2.11
C VAL A 335 -10.18 -4.51 3.08
N LYS A 336 -10.02 -4.72 4.39
CA LYS A 336 -9.97 -3.61 5.38
C LYS A 336 -8.79 -2.68 5.15
N LYS A 337 -7.63 -3.24 4.83
CA LYS A 337 -6.41 -2.46 4.49
C LYS A 337 -6.50 -1.84 3.09
N ASN A 338 -7.36 -2.37 2.24
CA ASN A 338 -7.52 -1.99 0.84
C ASN A 338 -8.99 -1.63 0.51
N PRO A 339 -9.55 -0.54 1.08
CA PRO A 339 -10.98 -0.23 0.95
C PRO A 339 -11.43 0.04 -0.51
N GLY A 340 -10.54 0.55 -1.37
CA GLY A 340 -10.84 0.70 -2.80
C GLY A 340 -10.96 -0.64 -3.54
N VAL A 341 -10.40 -1.72 -3.00
CA VAL A 341 -10.55 -3.09 -3.54
C VAL A 341 -11.87 -3.68 -3.07
N TYR A 342 -12.21 -3.49 -1.79
CA TYR A 342 -13.52 -3.87 -1.25
C TYR A 342 -14.67 -3.35 -2.12
N MET A 343 -14.62 -2.06 -2.50
CA MET A 343 -15.65 -1.45 -3.35
C MET A 343 -15.75 -2.08 -4.75
N ARG A 344 -14.62 -2.49 -5.34
CA ARG A 344 -14.57 -3.14 -6.67
C ARG A 344 -15.04 -4.59 -6.67
N MET A 345 -14.85 -5.28 -5.55
CA MET A 345 -15.29 -6.67 -5.37
C MET A 345 -16.80 -6.78 -5.09
N ASN A 346 -17.45 -5.67 -4.69
CA ASN A 346 -18.86 -5.67 -4.38
C ASN A 346 -19.69 -5.82 -5.66
N THR A 347 -20.08 -7.06 -5.96
CA THR A 347 -20.78 -7.42 -7.19
C THR A 347 -22.17 -7.94 -6.84
N VAL A 348 -23.17 -7.44 -7.55
CA VAL A 348 -24.51 -8.02 -7.54
C VAL A 348 -24.64 -8.85 -8.81
N TYR A 349 -24.85 -10.15 -8.66
CA TYR A 349 -25.13 -11.04 -9.78
C TYR A 349 -26.61 -10.84 -10.17
N ALA A 350 -26.84 -10.43 -11.41
CA ALA A 350 -28.15 -10.08 -11.95
C ALA A 350 -28.42 -10.86 -13.24
#